data_AF-A0A016TDR4-F1
#
_entry.id   AF-A0A016TDR4-F1
#
_cell.length_a   1.000
_cell.length_b   1.000
_cell.length_c   1.000
_cell.angle_alpha   90.00
_cell.angle_beta   90.00
_cell.angle_gamma   90.00
#
_symmetry.space_group_name_H-M   'P 1'
#
loop_
_entity.id
_entity.type
_entity.pdbx_description
1 polymer ?
#
loop_
_entity_poly.entity_id
_entity_poly.type
_entity_poly.pdbx_seq_one_letter_code
_entity_poly.pdbx_strand_id
1 'polypeptide(L)'
;MGPLLERVIEIDPSCVLTALLATTTVFGCFSLVALHAPSTKYIHLGGTLASASLCLLFAAFFASYYVIILGGLALACAFVVYDTQLIAEKSRRGDDDYIWHAVELFMDFANIFRYLIVLLADKRQRDNRKRRD
;
A
#
# COMPACT_ATOMS: atom_id res chain seq x y z
N MET A 1 6.91 12.19 2.58
CA MET A 1 6.08 11.84 3.76
C MET A 1 6.04 12.92 4.83
N GLY A 2 7.13 13.65 5.11
CA GLY A 2 7.20 14.66 6.19
C GLY A 2 6.01 15.62 6.29
N PRO A 3 5.68 16.40 5.24
CA PRO A 3 4.56 17.34 5.29
C PRO A 3 3.19 16.69 5.52
N LEU A 4 3.04 15.44 5.06
CA LEU A 4 1.81 14.68 5.28
C LEU A 4 1.70 14.25 6.74
N LEU A 5 2.79 13.78 7.35
CA LEU A 5 2.82 13.37 8.74
C LEU A 5 2.59 14.55 9.68
N GLU A 6 3.22 15.70 9.41
CA GLU A 6 3.00 16.95 10.15
C GLU A 6 1.50 17.30 10.20
N ARG A 7 0.84 17.30 9.03
CA ARG A 7 -0.61 17.54 8.94
C ARG A 7 -1.44 16.52 9.71
N VAL A 8 -1.07 15.24 9.68
CA VAL A 8 -1.81 14.19 10.39
C VAL A 8 -1.65 14.35 11.89
N ILE A 9 -0.45 14.70 12.36
CA ILE A 9 -0.16 14.95 13.78
C ILE A 9 -0.98 16.13 14.31
N GLU A 10 -1.19 17.18 13.51
CA GLU A 10 -2.08 18.29 13.86
C GLU A 10 -3.54 17.88 13.99
N ILE A 11 -4.00 16.90 13.22
CA ILE A 11 -5.38 16.38 13.28
C ILE A 11 -5.55 15.45 14.49
N ASP A 12 -4.74 14.39 14.53
CA ASP A 12 -4.67 13.43 15.64
C ASP A 12 -3.40 12.58 15.53
N PRO A 13 -2.46 12.65 16.50
CA PRO A 13 -1.22 11.87 16.45
C PRO A 13 -1.44 10.34 16.53
N SER A 14 -2.55 9.88 17.10
CA SER A 14 -2.86 8.44 17.20
C SER A 14 -3.08 7.77 15.83
N CYS A 15 -3.41 8.56 14.81
CA CYS A 15 -3.56 8.06 13.44
C CYS A 15 -2.25 7.49 12.88
N VAL A 16 -1.09 8.04 13.27
CA VAL A 16 0.22 7.57 12.82
C VAL A 16 0.47 6.14 13.29
N LEU A 17 0.31 5.89 14.59
CA LEU A 17 0.52 4.55 15.17
C LEU A 17 -0.51 3.55 14.62
N THR A 18 -1.77 3.96 14.52
CA THR A 18 -2.84 3.10 14.00
C THR A 18 -2.58 2.72 12.54
N ALA A 19 -2.17 3.67 11.71
CA ALA A 19 -1.81 3.41 10.31
C ALA A 19 -0.62 2.46 10.21
N LEU A 20 0.41 2.63 11.07
CA LEU A 20 1.59 1.76 11.06
C LEU A 20 1.22 0.30 11.39
N LEU A 21 0.46 0.09 12.48
CA LEU A 21 0.01 -1.24 12.89
C LEU A 21 -0.88 -1.90 11.83
N ALA A 22 -1.78 -1.12 11.23
CA ALA A 22 -2.62 -1.59 10.14
C ALA A 22 -1.77 -1.97 8.91
N THR A 23 -0.79 -1.16 8.52
CA THR A 23 0.14 -1.50 7.43
C THR A 23 0.90 -2.78 7.72
N THR A 24 1.47 -2.94 8.91
CA THR A 24 2.19 -4.18 9.28
C THR A 24 1.29 -5.40 9.19
N THR A 25 0.04 -5.29 9.65
CA THR A 25 -0.93 -6.38 9.56
C THR A 25 -1.26 -6.71 8.10
N VAL A 26 -1.61 -5.71 7.30
CA VAL A 26 -1.97 -5.86 5.89
C VAL A 26 -0.79 -6.43 5.08
N PHE A 27 0.38 -5.83 5.21
CA PHE A 27 1.61 -6.26 4.53
C PHE A 27 1.96 -7.70 4.91
N GLY A 28 1.99 -8.02 6.21
CA GLY A 28 2.28 -9.37 6.70
C GLY A 28 1.29 -10.41 6.17
N CYS A 29 -0.01 -10.13 6.19
CA CYS A 29 -1.03 -11.03 5.66
C CYS A 29 -0.86 -11.26 4.14
N PHE A 30 -0.69 -10.21 3.35
CA PHE A 30 -0.56 -10.33 1.90
C PHE A 30 0.75 -10.99 1.47
N SER A 31 1.87 -10.69 2.15
CA SER A 31 3.13 -11.38 1.91
C SER A 31 3.03 -12.87 2.27
N LEU A 32 2.37 -13.23 3.38
CA LEU A 32 2.13 -14.64 3.72
C LEU A 32 1.27 -15.36 2.67
N VAL A 33 0.25 -14.70 2.15
CA VAL A 33 -0.58 -15.23 1.04
C VAL A 33 0.27 -15.47 -0.21
N ALA A 34 1.15 -14.54 -0.56
CA ALA A 34 2.05 -14.69 -1.70
C ALA A 34 3.03 -15.86 -1.53
N LEU A 35 3.59 -16.04 -0.33
CA LEU A 35 4.53 -17.13 -0.03
C LEU A 35 3.88 -18.51 0.00
N HIS A 36 2.59 -18.61 0.36
CA HIS A 36 1.85 -19.88 0.36
C HIS A 36 1.21 -20.24 -0.99
N ALA A 37 1.14 -19.29 -1.92
CA ALA A 37 0.58 -19.55 -3.24
C ALA A 37 1.53 -20.42 -4.07
N PRO A 38 0.99 -21.20 -5.04
CA PRO A 38 1.83 -21.91 -6.00
C PRO A 38 2.80 -20.94 -6.70
N SER A 39 4.07 -21.36 -6.80
CA SER A 39 5.10 -20.57 -7.45
C SER A 39 4.66 -20.15 -8.85
N THR A 40 4.92 -18.88 -9.17
CA THR A 40 4.56 -18.15 -10.42
C THR A 40 3.12 -17.66 -10.58
N LYS A 41 2.17 -18.04 -9.72
CA LYS A 41 0.76 -17.62 -9.83
C LYS A 41 0.57 -16.10 -9.98
N TYR A 42 1.20 -15.32 -9.11
CA TYR A 42 1.09 -13.86 -9.11
C TYR A 42 2.06 -13.16 -10.09
N ILE A 43 3.12 -13.82 -10.58
CA ILE A 43 4.09 -13.20 -11.51
C ILE A 43 3.43 -12.85 -12.86
N HIS A 44 2.38 -13.57 -13.24
CA HIS A 44 1.64 -13.29 -14.47
C HIS A 44 0.77 -12.02 -14.38
N LEU A 45 0.58 -11.44 -13.18
CA LEU A 45 -0.20 -10.23 -12.98
C LEU A 45 0.56 -8.94 -13.33
N GLY A 46 1.86 -9.01 -13.65
CA GLY A 46 2.67 -7.80 -13.88
C GLY A 46 2.07 -6.87 -14.94
N GLY A 47 1.59 -7.43 -16.06
CA GLY A 47 0.90 -6.65 -17.11
C GLY A 47 -0.41 -6.03 -16.61
N THR A 48 -1.21 -6.79 -15.87
CA THR A 48 -2.48 -6.30 -15.29
C THR A 48 -2.26 -5.19 -14.27
N LEU A 49 -1.24 -5.31 -13.41
CA LEU A 49 -0.89 -4.29 -12.42
C LEU A 49 -0.37 -3.00 -13.07
N ALA A 50 0.46 -3.13 -14.11
CA ALA A 50 0.92 -1.98 -14.88
C ALA A 50 -0.26 -1.26 -15.57
N SER A 51 -1.18 -2.01 -16.20
CA SER A 51 -2.39 -1.44 -16.79
C SER A 51 -3.30 -0.79 -15.74
N ALA A 52 -3.52 -1.45 -14.60
CA ALA A 52 -4.32 -0.90 -13.51
C ALA A 52 -3.72 0.41 -12.97
N SER A 53 -2.39 0.49 -12.88
CA SER A 53 -1.68 1.70 -12.43
C SER A 53 -1.88 2.85 -13.41
N LEU A 54 -1.80 2.57 -14.71
CA LEU A 54 -2.07 3.56 -15.76
C LEU A 54 -3.54 3.99 -15.77
N CYS A 55 -4.47 3.05 -15.59
CA CYS A 55 -5.89 3.35 -15.47
C CYS A 55 -6.18 4.23 -14.25
N LEU A 56 -5.54 3.97 -13.11
CA LEU A 56 -5.70 4.78 -11.90
C LEU A 56 -5.11 6.19 -12.08
N LEU A 57 -3.99 6.31 -12.79
CA LEU A 57 -3.41 7.59 -13.18
C LEU A 57 -4.37 8.39 -14.07
N PHE A 58 -4.99 7.74 -15.07
CA PHE A 58 -5.98 8.40 -15.91
C PHE A 58 -7.25 8.76 -15.13
N ALA A 59 -7.70 7.87 -14.25
CA ALA A 59 -8.83 8.12 -13.36
C ALA A 59 -8.60 9.32 -12.45
N ALA A 60 -7.35 9.66 -12.09
CA ALA A 60 -7.05 10.82 -11.26
C ALA A 60 -7.54 12.15 -11.84
N PHE A 61 -7.75 12.25 -13.15
CA PHE A 61 -8.28 13.45 -13.81
C PHE A 61 -9.82 13.58 -13.72
N PHE A 62 -10.53 12.46 -13.57
CA PHE A 62 -11.99 12.42 -13.73
C PHE A 62 -12.73 11.87 -12.51
N ALA A 63 -12.08 11.03 -11.70
CA ALA A 63 -12.67 10.35 -10.57
C ALA A 63 -12.52 11.16 -9.28
N SER A 64 -13.40 10.87 -8.31
CA SER A 64 -13.33 11.50 -7.00
C SER A 64 -12.06 11.11 -6.25
N TYR A 65 -11.53 12.04 -5.44
CA TYR A 65 -10.37 11.81 -4.59
C TYR A 65 -10.47 10.52 -3.77
N TYR A 66 -11.64 10.23 -3.21
CA TYR A 66 -11.87 9.02 -2.41
C TYR A 66 -11.66 7.73 -3.21
N VAL A 67 -12.10 7.71 -4.47
CA VAL A 67 -11.89 6.57 -5.38
C VAL A 67 -10.41 6.37 -5.68
N ILE A 68 -9.65 7.46 -5.88
CA ILE A 68 -8.20 7.40 -6.13
C ILE A 68 -7.44 6.83 -4.93
N ILE A 69 -7.80 7.26 -3.70
CA ILE A 69 -7.17 6.75 -2.48
C ILE A 69 -7.48 5.27 -2.25
N LEU A 70 -8.74 4.86 -2.37
CA LEU A 70 -9.10 3.45 -2.20
C LEU A 70 -8.53 2.56 -3.31
N GLY A 71 -8.60 3.01 -4.57
CA GLY A 71 -8.01 2.31 -5.69
C GLY A 71 -6.51 2.17 -5.53
N GLY A 72 -5.82 3.24 -5.10
CA GLY A 72 -4.38 3.23 -4.85
C GLY A 72 -4.01 2.28 -3.71
N LEU A 73 -4.79 2.24 -2.63
CA LEU A 73 -4.60 1.29 -1.54
C LEU A 73 -4.76 -0.16 -2.02
N ALA A 74 -5.81 -0.46 -2.79
CA ALA A 74 -6.04 -1.79 -3.34
C ALA A 74 -4.90 -2.23 -4.25
N LEU A 75 -4.39 -1.30 -5.06
CA LEU A 75 -3.29 -1.53 -5.98
C LEU A 75 -1.97 -1.75 -5.23
N ALA A 76 -1.70 -0.98 -4.18
CA ALA A 76 -0.54 -1.19 -3.29
C ALA A 76 -0.58 -2.56 -2.61
N CYS A 77 -1.74 -3.03 -2.14
CA CYS A 77 -1.88 -4.39 -1.62
C CYS A 77 -1.60 -5.46 -2.68
N ALA A 78 -2.03 -5.23 -3.92
CA ALA A 78 -1.76 -6.16 -5.02
C ALA A 78 -0.27 -6.19 -5.42
N PHE A 79 0.43 -5.04 -5.34
CA PHE A 79 1.88 -4.98 -5.51
C PHE A 79 2.63 -5.77 -4.45
N VAL A 80 2.26 -5.66 -3.16
CA VAL A 80 2.87 -6.51 -2.11
C VAL A 80 2.81 -7.99 -2.46
N VAL A 81 1.64 -8.46 -2.92
CA VAL A 81 1.47 -9.87 -3.30
C VAL A 81 2.37 -10.23 -4.48
N TYR A 82 2.44 -9.36 -5.48
CA TYR A 82 3.25 -9.54 -6.68
C TYR A 82 4.75 -9.54 -6.36
N ASP A 83 5.25 -8.50 -5.68
CA ASP A 83 6.68 -8.32 -5.39
C ASP A 83 7.18 -9.36 -4.39
N THR A 84 6.39 -9.71 -3.36
CA THR A 84 6.75 -10.82 -2.46
C THR A 84 6.92 -12.13 -3.23
N GLN A 85 6.01 -12.44 -4.16
CA GLN A 85 6.12 -13.68 -4.94
C GLN A 85 7.25 -13.62 -5.97
N LEU A 86 7.51 -12.45 -6.56
CA LEU A 86 8.59 -12.23 -7.51
C LEU A 86 9.95 -12.41 -6.83
N ILE A 87 10.14 -11.81 -5.66
CA ILE A 87 11.35 -11.94 -4.84
C ILE A 87 11.57 -13.40 -4.42
N ALA A 88 10.53 -14.08 -3.94
CA ALA A 88 10.64 -15.49 -3.57
C ALA A 88 11.08 -16.37 -4.75
N GLU A 89 10.56 -16.10 -5.95
CA GLU A 89 10.95 -16.85 -7.15
C GLU A 89 12.34 -16.47 -7.67
N LYS A 90 12.75 -15.20 -7.61
CA LYS A 90 14.12 -14.74 -7.90
C LYS A 90 15.12 -15.46 -6.98
N SER A 91 14.85 -15.47 -5.68
CA SER A 91 15.68 -16.17 -4.69
C SER A 91 15.76 -17.68 -4.94
N ARG A 92 14.65 -18.34 -5.31
CA ARG A 92 14.66 -19.77 -5.70
C ARG A 92 15.50 -20.05 -6.95
N ARG A 93 15.75 -19.06 -7.79
CA ARG A 93 16.60 -19.14 -8.99
C ARG A 93 18.06 -18.76 -8.72
N GLY A 94 18.41 -18.47 -7.46
CA GLY A 94 19.77 -18.11 -7.04
C GLY A 94 20.10 -16.62 -7.14
N ASP A 95 19.09 -15.75 -7.16
CA ASP A 95 19.29 -14.31 -6.96
C ASP A 95 19.43 -13.99 -5.46
N ASP A 96 20.63 -13.53 -5.07
CA ASP A 96 20.98 -13.23 -3.68
C ASP A 96 21.05 -11.72 -3.39
N ASP A 97 20.46 -10.86 -4.23
CA ASP A 97 20.40 -9.41 -3.97
C ASP A 97 19.32 -9.05 -2.93
N TYR A 98 19.54 -9.51 -1.70
CA TYR A 98 18.64 -9.25 -0.56
C TYR A 98 18.53 -7.76 -0.22
N ILE A 99 19.53 -6.94 -0.57
CA ILE A 99 19.48 -5.49 -0.34
C ILE A 99 18.40 -4.89 -1.24
N TRP A 100 18.43 -5.21 -2.53
CA TRP A 100 17.43 -4.71 -3.47
C TRP A 100 16.04 -5.25 -3.17
N HIS A 101 15.92 -6.53 -2.84
CA HIS A 101 14.64 -7.13 -2.42
C HIS A 101 14.05 -6.45 -1.19
N ALA A 102 14.87 -6.07 -0.20
CA ALA A 102 14.40 -5.34 0.97
C ALA A 102 13.91 -3.92 0.62
N VAL A 103 14.57 -3.24 -0.32
CA VAL A 103 14.16 -1.92 -0.80
C VAL A 103 12.82 -1.99 -1.55
N GLU A 104 12.64 -2.99 -2.42
CA GLU A 104 11.36 -3.24 -3.13
C GLU A 104 10.21 -3.38 -2.12
N LEU A 105 10.35 -4.27 -1.14
CA LEU A 105 9.35 -4.50 -0.09
C LEU A 105 9.14 -3.28 0.83
N PHE A 106 10.18 -2.51 1.11
CA PHE A 106 10.05 -1.29 1.91
C PHE A 106 9.21 -0.23 1.18
N MET A 107 9.38 -0.08 -0.13
CA MET A 107 8.61 0.87 -0.93
C MET A 107 7.12 0.49 -0.95
N ASP A 108 6.80 -0.80 -1.06
CA ASP A 108 5.44 -1.30 -0.93
C ASP A 108 4.83 -1.01 0.44
N PHE A 109 5.58 -1.29 1.51
CA PHE A 109 5.15 -0.98 2.88
C PHE A 109 4.86 0.52 3.05
N ALA A 110 5.76 1.38 2.58
CA ALA A 110 5.62 2.83 2.65
C ALA A 110 4.40 3.34 1.85
N ASN A 111 4.09 2.72 0.72
CA ASN A 111 2.91 3.04 -0.09
C ASN A 111 1.60 2.69 0.65
N ILE A 112 1.48 1.48 1.21
CA ILE A 112 0.30 1.11 2.01
C ILE A 112 0.14 2.05 3.21
N PHE A 113 1.24 2.32 3.93
CA PHE A 113 1.23 3.26 5.05
C PHE A 113 0.70 4.64 4.65
N ARG A 114 1.16 5.17 3.51
CA ARG A 114 0.69 6.45 2.97
C ARG A 114 -0.82 6.48 2.73
N TYR A 115 -1.36 5.45 2.09
CA TYR A 115 -2.79 5.41 1.80
C TYR A 115 -3.63 5.25 3.06
N LEU A 116 -3.20 4.39 4.00
CA LEU A 116 -3.91 4.19 5.26
C LEU A 116 -3.90 5.46 6.12
N ILE A 117 -2.75 6.12 6.28
CA ILE A 117 -2.68 7.32 7.11
C ILE A 117 -3.56 8.45 6.57
N VAL A 118 -3.63 8.61 5.24
CA VAL A 118 -4.54 9.58 4.59
C VAL A 118 -5.99 9.24 4.89
N LEU A 119 -6.38 7.96 4.71
CA LEU A 119 -7.75 7.51 4.95
C LEU A 119 -8.17 7.68 6.42
N LEU A 120 -7.27 7.37 7.36
CA LEU A 120 -7.50 7.54 8.79
C LEU A 120 -7.63 9.02 9.18
N ALA A 121 -6.76 9.88 8.65
CA ALA A 121 -6.81 11.32 8.92
C ALA A 121 -8.10 11.96 8.38
N ASP A 122 -8.50 11.62 7.16
CA ASP A 122 -9.76 12.07 6.56
C ASP A 122 -10.97 11.63 7.40
N LYS A 123 -10.98 10.37 7.85
CA LYS A 123 -12.03 9.85 8.72
C LYS A 123 -12.09 10.63 10.04
N ARG A 124 -10.95 10.86 10.68
CA ARG A 124 -10.85 11.59 11.95
C ARG A 124 -11.31 13.04 11.82
N GLN A 125 -10.93 13.70 10.73
CA GLN A 125 -11.34 15.08 10.46
C GLN A 125 -12.86 15.18 10.27
N ARG A 126 -13.50 14.22 9.58
CA ARG A 126 -14.96 14.18 9.40
C ARG A 126 -15.69 13.95 10.73
N ASP A 127 -15.19 13.04 11.56
CA ASP A 127 -15.77 12.77 12.88
C ASP A 127 -15.69 13.99 13.79
N ASN A 128 -14.57 14.74 13.75
CA ASN A 128 -14.41 15.97 14.53
C ASN A 128 -15.38 17.08 14.09
N ARG A 129 -15.73 17.17 12.80
CA ARG A 129 -16.73 18.14 12.31
C ARG A 129 -18.14 17.78 12.82
N LYS A 130 -18.54 16.52 12.69
CA LYS A 130 -19.85 16.04 13.15
C LYS A 130 -20.10 16.21 14.65
N ARG A 131 -19.05 16.29 15.47
CA ARG A 131 -19.16 16.53 16.92
C ARG A 131 -19.31 18.01 17.27
N ARG A 132 -19.00 18.91 16.33
CA ARG A 132 -19.09 20.37 16.51
C ARG A 132 -20.42 20.93 16.02
N ASP A 133 -21.09 20.20 15.13
CA ASP A 133 -22.46 20.45 14.66
C ASP A 133 -23.48 19.81 15.62
#